data_AF-A0A7Y8WSG2-F1
#
_entry.id   AF-A0A7Y8WSG2-F1
#
_cell.length_a   1.000
_cell.length_b   1.000
_cell.length_c   1.000
_cell.angle_alpha   90.00
_cell.angle_beta   90.00
_cell.angle_gamma   90.00
#
_symmetry.space_group_name_H-M   'P 1'
#
loop_
_entity.id
_entity.type
_entity.pdbx_description
1 polymer ?
#
loop_
_entity_poly.entity_id
_entity_poly.type
_entity_poly.pdbx_seq_one_letter_code
_entity_poly.pdbx_strand_id
1 'polypeptide(L)'
;MVQKTGRTYAKRTNWSIQAQPVASFETTEEKIAKEHREKFKEKLLSHPISGDHFIDGQPAIWRKFILKWIKEHQQEDDLAVSMNKLLSDMKDFGITFSQKDSNVQYPVKEFLNFYQIGLKKVLKRKINITFSN
;
A
#
# COMPACT_ATOMS: atom_id res chain seq x y z
N MET A 1 -33.43 28.02 -77.65
CA MET A 1 -33.88 27.99 -76.24
C MET A 1 -33.28 26.75 -75.59
N VAL A 2 -32.32 26.91 -74.67
CA VAL A 2 -31.50 25.81 -74.13
C VAL A 2 -31.99 25.49 -72.71
N GLN A 3 -32.64 24.35 -72.54
CA GLN A 3 -33.02 23.84 -71.21
C GLN A 3 -31.82 23.11 -70.61
N LYS A 4 -31.21 23.71 -69.58
CA LYS A 4 -30.08 23.12 -68.83
C LYS A 4 -30.62 22.24 -67.70
N THR A 5 -30.06 21.04 -67.65
CA THR A 5 -30.35 19.93 -66.74
C THR A 5 -30.16 20.30 -65.27
N GLY A 6 -31.17 19.99 -64.45
CA GLY A 6 -31.14 20.14 -63.00
C GLY A 6 -30.15 19.15 -62.36
N ARG A 7 -29.23 19.66 -61.55
CA ARG A 7 -28.36 18.85 -60.69
C ARG A 7 -29.01 18.75 -59.31
N THR A 8 -29.51 17.56 -58.98
CA THR A 8 -30.01 17.23 -57.65
C THR A 8 -28.82 17.01 -56.72
N TYR A 9 -28.66 17.85 -55.70
CA TYR A 9 -27.67 17.64 -54.65
C TYR A 9 -28.28 16.70 -53.58
N ALA A 10 -27.64 15.55 -53.34
CA ALA A 10 -28.01 14.65 -52.27
C ALA A 10 -27.75 15.31 -50.90
N LYS A 11 -28.76 15.29 -50.02
CA LYS A 11 -28.65 15.79 -48.64
C LYS A 11 -27.58 14.98 -47.88
N ARG A 12 -26.55 15.66 -47.37
CA ARG A 12 -25.61 15.09 -46.40
C ARG A 12 -26.37 14.73 -45.12
N THR A 13 -26.34 13.46 -44.74
CA THR A 13 -26.76 12.98 -43.42
C THR A 13 -25.84 13.55 -42.35
N ASN A 14 -26.43 14.19 -41.34
CA ASN A 14 -25.75 14.74 -40.18
C ASN A 14 -25.27 13.56 -39.31
N TRP A 15 -23.96 13.28 -39.30
CA TRP A 15 -23.38 12.25 -38.45
C TRP A 15 -23.18 12.84 -37.05
N SER A 16 -24.12 12.60 -36.15
CA SER A 16 -23.95 12.88 -34.73
C SER A 16 -22.84 11.98 -34.18
N ILE A 17 -21.68 12.57 -33.86
CA ILE A 17 -20.61 11.90 -33.12
C ILE A 17 -21.17 11.59 -31.73
N GLN A 18 -21.56 10.33 -31.50
CA GLN A 18 -21.79 9.85 -30.15
C GLN A 18 -20.43 9.84 -29.45
N ALA A 19 -20.25 10.75 -28.48
CA ALA A 19 -19.11 10.72 -27.60
C ALA A 19 -19.11 9.38 -26.86
N GLN A 20 -18.20 8.49 -27.23
CA GLN A 20 -17.92 7.28 -26.47
C GLN A 20 -17.54 7.70 -25.04
N PRO A 21 -17.98 6.97 -24.00
CA PRO A 21 -17.52 7.25 -22.65
C PRO A 21 -15.99 7.05 -22.65
N VAL A 22 -15.26 8.11 -22.30
CA VAL A 22 -13.80 8.06 -22.16
C VAL A 22 -13.51 6.99 -21.11
N ALA A 23 -13.10 5.81 -21.56
CA ALA A 23 -12.59 4.79 -20.67
C ALA A 23 -11.48 5.47 -19.85
N SER A 24 -11.63 5.52 -18.54
CA SER A 24 -10.63 6.07 -17.64
C SER A 24 -9.38 5.20 -17.73
N PHE A 25 -8.51 5.50 -18.69
CA PHE A 25 -7.22 4.85 -18.82
C PHE A 25 -6.40 5.28 -17.61
N GLU A 26 -6.17 4.37 -16.66
CA GLU A 26 -5.15 4.54 -15.63
C GLU A 26 -3.87 4.98 -16.34
N THR A 27 -3.34 6.13 -15.95
CA THR A 27 -2.12 6.67 -16.56
C THR A 27 -0.96 5.70 -16.32
N THR A 28 0.01 5.67 -17.22
CA THR A 28 1.20 4.80 -17.11
C THR A 28 1.91 5.00 -15.75
N GLU A 29 1.88 6.22 -15.21
CA GLU A 29 2.42 6.55 -13.89
C GLU A 29 1.65 5.88 -12.74
N GLU A 30 0.33 5.78 -12.86
CA GLU A 30 -0.55 5.16 -11.86
C GLU A 30 -0.32 3.64 -11.77
N LYS A 31 -0.13 2.98 -12.94
CA LYS A 31 0.25 1.57 -13.01
C LYS A 31 1.61 1.31 -12.38
N ILE A 32 2.60 2.14 -12.67
CA ILE A 32 3.95 2.04 -12.10
C ILE A 32 3.90 2.20 -10.57
N ALA A 33 3.18 3.20 -10.06
CA ALA A 33 3.02 3.42 -8.63
C ALA A 33 2.35 2.24 -7.91
N LYS A 34 1.34 1.63 -8.54
CA LYS A 34 0.66 0.44 -8.02
C LYS A 34 1.59 -0.78 -7.95
N GLU A 35 2.36 -1.02 -9.00
CA GLU A 35 3.33 -2.13 -9.05
C GLU A 35 4.43 -1.98 -7.99
N HIS A 36 4.95 -0.76 -7.81
CA HIS A 36 5.93 -0.48 -6.75
C HIS A 36 5.36 -0.72 -5.35
N ARG A 37 4.08 -0.38 -5.13
CA ARG A 37 3.39 -0.60 -3.85
C ARG A 37 3.17 -2.07 -3.57
N GLU A 38 2.77 -2.85 -4.57
CA GLU A 38 2.57 -4.30 -4.45
C GLU A 38 3.91 -5.02 -4.15
N LYS A 39 4.96 -4.73 -4.93
CA LYS A 39 6.32 -5.24 -4.69
C LYS A 39 6.84 -4.86 -3.30
N PHE A 40 6.55 -3.65 -2.84
CA PHE A 40 6.94 -3.23 -1.49
C PHE A 40 6.21 -4.01 -0.40
N LYS A 41 4.91 -4.25 -0.57
CA LYS A 41 4.12 -5.07 0.36
C LYS A 41 4.62 -6.51 0.42
N GLU A 42 4.97 -7.11 -0.73
CA GLU A 42 5.57 -8.44 -0.78
C GLU A 42 6.92 -8.48 -0.06
N LYS A 43 7.76 -7.46 -0.28
CA LYS A 43 9.05 -7.34 0.43
C LYS A 43 8.86 -7.19 1.94
N LEU A 44 7.89 -6.39 2.40
CA LEU A 44 7.59 -6.27 3.82
C LEU A 44 7.24 -7.61 4.47
N LEU A 45 6.48 -8.44 3.77
CA LEU A 45 6.04 -9.73 4.31
C LEU A 45 7.10 -10.83 4.20
N SER A 46 8.04 -10.73 3.27
CA SER A 46 9.05 -11.75 3.00
C SER A 46 10.47 -11.42 3.47
N HIS A 47 10.75 -10.16 3.86
CA HIS A 47 12.09 -9.75 4.29
C HIS A 47 12.54 -10.57 5.51
N PRO A 48 13.70 -11.22 5.49
CA PRO A 48 14.19 -11.95 6.67
C PRO A 48 14.45 -10.96 7.81
N ILE A 49 13.96 -11.27 9.01
CA ILE A 49 14.19 -10.45 10.21
C ILE A 49 14.88 -11.30 11.28
N SER A 50 15.87 -10.71 11.93
CA SER A 50 16.63 -11.40 12.95
C SER A 50 15.74 -11.64 14.17
N GLY A 51 15.61 -12.89 14.59
CA GLY A 51 14.72 -13.25 15.69
C GLY A 51 13.26 -13.48 15.29
N ASP A 52 12.94 -13.64 14.00
CA ASP A 52 11.60 -14.05 13.54
C ASP A 52 11.06 -15.29 14.30
N HIS A 53 11.95 -16.22 14.67
CA HIS A 53 11.64 -17.44 15.41
C HIS A 53 11.23 -17.21 16.88
N PHE A 54 11.32 -15.98 17.40
CA PHE A 54 10.85 -15.61 18.74
C PHE A 54 9.32 -15.42 18.78
N ILE A 55 8.68 -15.28 17.62
CA ILE A 55 7.23 -15.16 17.47
C ILE A 55 6.73 -16.44 16.82
N ASP A 56 5.76 -17.10 17.45
CA ASP A 56 5.23 -18.36 16.94
C ASP A 56 4.37 -18.14 15.69
N GLY A 57 4.44 -19.09 14.77
CA GLY A 57 3.66 -19.10 13.53
C GLY A 57 4.37 -18.44 12.34
N GLN A 58 3.59 -18.14 11.29
CA GLN A 58 4.13 -17.59 10.05
C GLN A 58 4.46 -16.10 10.22
N PRO A 59 5.66 -15.62 9.81
CA PRO A 59 6.04 -14.21 9.94
C PRO A 59 5.04 -13.24 9.29
N ALA A 60 4.42 -13.66 8.18
CA ALA A 60 3.41 -12.87 7.49
C ALA A 60 2.20 -12.51 8.38
N ILE A 61 1.86 -13.32 9.38
CA ILE A 61 0.70 -13.09 10.26
C ILE A 61 0.96 -11.89 11.17
N TRP A 62 2.03 -11.94 11.96
CA TRP A 62 2.34 -10.87 12.90
C TRP A 62 2.77 -9.58 12.20
N ARG A 63 3.42 -9.67 11.03
CA ARG A 63 3.73 -8.48 10.21
C ARG A 63 2.48 -7.81 9.67
N LYS A 64 1.49 -8.57 9.19
CA LYS A 64 0.19 -8.02 8.78
C LYS A 64 -0.51 -7.35 9.96
N PHE A 65 -0.44 -7.95 11.14
CA PHE A 65 -0.97 -7.36 12.36
C PHE A 65 -0.31 -6.01 12.65
N ILE A 66 1.03 -5.93 12.65
CA ILE A 66 1.73 -4.65 12.89
C ILE A 66 1.36 -3.61 11.84
N LEU A 67 1.29 -3.98 10.55
CA LEU A 67 0.88 -3.04 9.50
C LEU A 67 -0.55 -2.50 9.72
N LYS A 68 -1.47 -3.34 10.20
CA LYS A 68 -2.81 -2.92 10.59
C LYS A 68 -2.76 -2.00 11.80
N TRP A 69 -2.00 -2.37 12.82
CA TRP A 69 -1.82 -1.60 14.05
C TRP A 69 -1.27 -0.20 13.77
N ILE A 70 -0.25 -0.09 12.89
CA ILE A 70 0.30 1.21 12.44
C ILE A 70 -0.81 2.06 11.82
N LYS A 71 -1.61 1.50 10.92
CA LYS A 71 -2.69 2.25 10.25
C LYS A 71 -3.73 2.79 11.25
N GLU A 72 -3.96 2.08 12.35
CA GLU A 72 -4.92 2.45 13.40
C GLU A 72 -4.37 3.50 14.38
N HIS A 73 -3.05 3.51 14.60
CA HIS A 73 -2.40 4.36 15.60
C HIS A 73 -1.59 5.52 15.02
N GLN A 74 -1.34 5.53 13.71
CA GLN A 74 -0.65 6.60 13.01
C GLN A 74 -1.53 7.86 12.99
N GLN A 75 -0.95 8.98 13.42
CA GLN A 75 -1.55 10.30 13.32
C GLN A 75 -0.74 11.11 12.31
N GLU A 76 -1.34 11.41 11.16
CA GLU A 76 -0.66 12.09 10.04
C GLU A 76 0.64 11.37 9.65
N ASP A 77 1.81 12.01 9.81
CA ASP A 77 3.13 11.46 9.51
C ASP A 77 3.88 10.98 10.78
N ASP A 78 3.23 10.99 11.95
CA ASP A 78 3.85 10.60 13.22
C ASP A 78 3.24 9.30 13.77
N LEU A 79 4.10 8.43 14.29
CA LEU A 79 3.71 7.18 14.93
C LEU A 79 4.49 7.00 16.24
N ALA A 80 3.79 7.17 17.37
CA ALA A 80 4.31 6.84 18.69
C ALA A 80 4.06 5.36 18.99
N VAL A 81 5.13 4.57 19.07
CA VAL A 81 5.09 3.13 19.35
C VAL A 81 5.50 2.89 20.80
N SER A 82 4.55 2.50 21.64
CA SER A 82 4.86 1.85 22.92
C SER A 82 5.06 0.37 22.66
N MET A 83 6.27 -0.13 22.90
CA MET A 83 6.59 -1.54 22.61
C MET A 83 5.80 -2.49 23.51
N ASN A 84 5.62 -2.14 24.78
CA ASN A 84 4.82 -2.91 25.73
C ASN A 84 3.36 -3.01 25.26
N LYS A 85 2.78 -1.90 24.81
CA LYS A 85 1.40 -1.89 24.28
C LYS A 85 1.30 -2.73 23.02
N LEU A 86 2.21 -2.55 22.06
CA LEU A 86 2.18 -3.29 20.79
C LEU A 86 2.30 -4.81 21.03
N LEU A 87 3.21 -5.24 21.90
CA LEU A 87 3.37 -6.65 22.24
C LEU A 87 2.14 -7.22 22.98
N SER A 88 1.49 -6.41 23.83
CA SER A 88 0.22 -6.79 24.46
C SER A 88 -0.89 -6.97 23.41
N ASP A 89 -1.07 -5.98 22.52
CA ASP A 89 -2.10 -6.02 21.48
C ASP A 89 -1.88 -7.21 20.52
N MET A 90 -0.62 -7.59 20.27
CA MET A 90 -0.28 -8.80 19.51
C MET A 90 -0.76 -10.08 20.20
N LYS A 91 -0.55 -10.19 21.51
CA LYS A 91 -1.02 -11.34 22.31
C LYS A 91 -2.54 -11.39 22.37
N ASP A 92 -3.20 -10.25 22.55
CA ASP A 92 -4.66 -10.15 22.56
C ASP A 92 -5.28 -10.54 21.22
N PHE A 93 -4.56 -10.30 20.10
CA PHE A 93 -4.92 -10.79 18.78
C PHE A 93 -4.69 -12.30 18.58
N GLY A 94 -4.01 -12.97 19.50
CA GLY A 94 -3.72 -14.40 19.45
C GLY A 94 -2.34 -14.75 18.88
N ILE A 95 -1.40 -13.80 18.82
CA ILE A 95 0.00 -14.08 18.47
C ILE A 95 0.74 -14.54 19.72
N THR A 96 1.29 -15.76 19.66
CA THR A 96 2.08 -16.34 20.75
C THR A 96 3.56 -16.06 20.54
N PHE A 97 4.30 -15.91 21.64
CA PHE A 97 5.75 -15.71 21.62
C PHE A 97 6.46 -16.91 22.25
N SER A 98 7.52 -17.38 21.60
CA SER A 98 8.38 -18.44 22.11
C SER A 98 9.46 -17.92 23.09
N GLN A 99 9.62 -16.60 23.19
CA GLN A 99 10.59 -15.91 24.04
C GLN A 99 9.95 -14.81 24.88
N LYS A 100 10.71 -14.29 25.85
CA LYS A 100 10.30 -13.13 26.66
C LYS A 100 10.10 -11.89 25.77
N ASP A 101 9.15 -11.03 26.16
CA ASP A 101 8.83 -9.77 25.48
C ASP A 101 10.06 -8.88 25.25
N SER A 102 11.03 -8.90 26.19
CA SER A 102 12.31 -8.19 26.08
C SER A 102 13.18 -8.63 24.90
N ASN A 103 12.99 -9.86 24.41
CA ASN A 103 13.66 -10.40 23.22
C ASN A 103 12.78 -10.21 21.97
N VAL A 104 11.46 -10.36 22.11
CA VAL A 104 10.49 -10.21 21.00
C VAL A 104 10.45 -8.77 20.48
N GLN A 105 10.72 -7.77 21.33
CA GLN A 105 10.82 -6.38 20.87
C GLN A 105 11.88 -6.16 19.78
N TYR A 106 12.93 -6.97 19.69
CA TYR A 106 13.99 -6.79 18.69
C TYR A 106 13.49 -7.03 17.24
N PRO A 107 12.91 -8.19 16.90
CA PRO A 107 12.37 -8.41 15.55
C PRO A 107 11.24 -7.42 15.21
N VAL A 108 10.42 -7.02 16.20
CA VAL A 108 9.37 -6.02 16.00
C VAL A 108 9.96 -4.64 15.67
N LYS A 109 10.99 -4.20 16.40
CA LYS A 109 11.72 -2.95 16.12
C LYS A 109 12.39 -2.98 14.75
N GLU A 110 13.03 -4.10 14.41
CA GLU A 110 13.68 -4.28 13.11
C GLU A 110 12.66 -4.17 11.96
N PHE A 111 11.48 -4.79 12.11
CA PHE A 111 10.38 -4.67 11.15
C PHE A 111 9.91 -3.22 10.99
N LEU A 112 9.70 -2.49 12.09
CA LEU A 112 9.26 -1.09 12.07
C LEU A 112 10.28 -0.18 11.39
N ASN A 113 11.58 -0.38 11.66
CA ASN A 113 12.64 0.35 10.99
C ASN A 113 12.68 0.05 9.48
N PHE A 114 12.55 -1.23 9.12
CA PHE A 114 12.48 -1.64 7.72
C PHE A 114 11.29 -1.00 7.00
N TYR A 115 10.12 -0.95 7.65
CA TYR A 115 8.93 -0.28 7.16
C TYR A 115 9.16 1.22 6.93
N GLN A 116 9.75 1.92 7.90
CA GLN A 116 10.05 3.35 7.81
C GLN A 116 11.00 3.68 6.65
N ILE A 117 12.09 2.91 6.51
CA ILE A 117 13.07 3.06 5.41
C ILE A 117 12.39 2.79 4.06
N GLY A 118 11.58 1.74 3.99
CA GLY A 118 10.88 1.33 2.79
C GLY A 118 9.87 2.37 2.30
N LEU A 119 9.08 2.95 3.21
CA LEU A 119 8.15 4.03 2.90
C LEU A 119 8.85 5.24 2.29
N LYS A 120 9.97 5.66 2.90
CA LYS A 120 10.75 6.80 2.42
C LYS A 120 11.33 6.56 1.03
N LYS A 121 11.88 5.36 0.78
CA LYS A 121 12.54 5.03 -0.48
C LYS A 121 11.56 4.75 -1.62
N VAL A 122 10.49 4.00 -1.36
CA VAL A 122 9.59 3.50 -2.41
C VAL A 122 8.40 4.43 -2.65
N LEU A 123 7.79 4.92 -1.58
CA LEU A 123 6.55 5.71 -1.67
C LEU A 123 6.79 7.21 -1.53
N LYS A 124 8.04 7.65 -1.30
CA LYS A 124 8.42 9.04 -0.98
C LYS A 124 7.56 9.63 0.15
N ARG A 125 7.03 8.77 1.03
CA ARG A 125 6.26 9.15 2.22
C ARG A 125 7.16 9.09 3.42
N LYS A 126 7.01 10.04 4.33
CA LYS A 126 7.77 10.07 5.58
C LYS A 126 6.83 9.65 6.71
N ILE A 127 7.28 8.72 7.53
CA ILE A 127 6.69 8.49 8.85
C ILE A 127 7.81 8.68 9.87
N ASN A 128 7.56 9.43 10.94
CA ASN A 128 8.45 9.51 12.08
C ASN A 128 7.98 8.49 13.12
N ILE A 129 8.71 7.39 13.26
CA ILE A 129 8.45 6.40 14.29
C ILE A 129 9.25 6.79 15.53
N THR A 130 8.55 7.04 16.64
CA THR A 130 9.16 7.29 17.95
C THR A 130 8.84 6.13 18.88
N PHE A 131 9.86 5.61 19.56
CA PHE A 131 9.68 4.53 20.53
C PHE A 131 9.52 5.13 21.92
N SER A 132 8.40 4.83 22.57
CA SER A 132 8.16 5.16 23.97
C SER A 132 8.40 3.93 24.84
N ASN A 133 9.06 4.13 25.98
CA ASN A 133 9.29 3.10 26.99
C ASN A 133 8.06 2.94 27.89
#